data_AF-A0A2S0UM48-F1
#
_entry.id   AF-A0A2S0UM48-F1
#
_cell.length_a   1.000
_cell.length_b   1.000
_cell.length_c   1.000
_cell.angle_alpha   90.00
_cell.angle_beta   90.00
_cell.angle_gamma   90.00
#
_symmetry.space_group_name_H-M   'P 1'
#
loop_
_entity.id
_entity.type
_entity.pdbx_description
1 polymer ?
#
loop_
_entity_poly.entity_id
_entity_poly.type
_entity_poly.pdbx_seq_one_letter_code
_entity_poly.pdbx_strand_id
1 'polypeptide(L)'
;MTDYLTYTPAEYAPDAPATALHFQRWFENWRAGFEGAAGAPRLQDAALDTGASTAAGRAWVAARVIDPGAGGVGTYALLRTVSGTSAITAGATLAGSSLQYSSTSNFSGGTLTGTWRAMGSRGAGTTDATLFQRIA
;
A
#
# COMPACT_ATOMS: atom_id res chain seq x y z
N MET A 1 5.43 13.01 -14.80
CA MET A 1 5.30 11.87 -15.71
C MET A 1 6.08 12.26 -16.95
N THR A 2 7.08 11.47 -17.34
CA THR A 2 7.82 11.75 -18.58
C THR A 2 6.91 11.48 -19.78
N ASP A 3 6.87 12.41 -20.75
CA ASP A 3 6.10 12.25 -21.98
C ASP A 3 6.74 11.21 -22.91
N TYR A 4 5.91 10.41 -23.59
CA TYR A 4 6.39 9.47 -24.61
C TYR A 4 6.70 10.22 -25.91
N LEU A 5 7.93 10.09 -26.39
CA LEU A 5 8.40 10.73 -27.61
C LEU A 5 8.31 9.76 -28.77
N THR A 6 7.33 9.98 -29.66
CA THR A 6 7.15 9.11 -30.83
C THR A 6 8.36 9.16 -31.76
N TYR A 7 8.53 8.02 -32.39
CA TYR A 7 9.57 7.66 -33.30
C TYR A 7 8.92 7.69 -34.70
N THR A 8 9.63 8.19 -35.72
CA THR A 8 9.20 8.16 -37.13
C THR A 8 9.96 7.09 -37.91
N PRO A 9 9.35 6.41 -38.91
CA PRO A 9 10.00 5.29 -39.62
C PRO A 9 11.40 5.55 -40.16
N ALA A 10 11.70 6.79 -40.54
CA ALA A 10 13.02 7.20 -41.01
C ALA A 10 14.10 7.22 -39.91
N GLU A 11 13.71 7.26 -38.63
CA GLU A 11 14.62 7.38 -37.49
C GLU A 11 15.11 6.03 -36.95
N TYR A 12 14.47 4.91 -37.31
CA TYR A 12 14.92 3.54 -36.97
C TYR A 12 15.40 2.77 -38.19
N ALA A 13 15.62 3.46 -39.30
CA ALA A 13 16.34 2.88 -40.42
C ALA A 13 17.76 2.48 -39.94
N PRO A 14 18.29 1.30 -40.31
CA PRO A 14 19.61 0.84 -39.86
C PRO A 14 20.76 1.80 -40.19
N ASP A 15 20.56 2.64 -41.20
CA ASP A 15 21.49 3.65 -41.70
C ASP A 15 21.15 5.08 -41.23
N ALA A 16 20.11 5.25 -40.40
CA ALA A 16 19.75 6.55 -39.86
C ALA A 16 20.88 7.10 -38.96
N PRO A 17 21.25 8.39 -39.10
CA PRO A 17 22.26 8.98 -38.24
C PRO A 17 21.78 9.03 -36.79
N ALA A 18 22.64 8.62 -35.86
CA ALA A 18 22.38 8.77 -34.43
C ALA A 18 22.48 10.27 -34.04
N THR A 19 21.36 10.86 -33.63
CA THR A 19 21.29 12.25 -33.16
C THR A 19 21.17 12.30 -31.64
N ALA A 20 21.45 13.45 -31.03
CA ALA A 20 21.21 13.66 -29.60
C ALA A 20 19.75 13.39 -29.21
N LEU A 21 18.80 13.76 -30.08
CA LEU A 21 17.38 13.49 -29.90
C LEU A 21 17.09 11.97 -29.94
N HIS A 22 17.79 11.21 -30.78
CA HIS A 22 17.65 9.75 -30.81
C HIS A 22 18.02 9.15 -29.45
N PHE A 23 19.15 9.53 -28.88
CA PHE A 23 19.58 9.03 -27.55
C PHE A 23 18.65 9.46 -26.43
N GLN A 24 18.16 10.70 -26.46
CA GLN A 24 17.17 11.19 -25.50
C GLN A 24 15.89 10.35 -25.54
N ARG A 25 15.33 10.14 -26.73
CA ARG A 25 14.13 9.33 -26.91
C ARG A 25 14.32 7.90 -26.43
N TRP A 26 15.49 7.30 -26.73
CA TRP A 26 15.79 5.94 -26.28
C TRP A 26 15.72 5.84 -24.77
N PHE A 27 16.33 6.77 -24.03
CA PHE A 27 16.33 6.74 -22.56
C PHE A 27 14.95 7.10 -21.96
N GLU A 28 14.34 8.20 -22.42
CA GLU A 28 13.09 8.72 -21.85
C GLU A 28 11.89 7.82 -22.16
N ASN A 29 11.85 7.16 -23.33
CA ASN A 29 10.73 6.28 -23.68
C ASN A 29 10.70 5.01 -22.83
N TRP A 30 11.86 4.48 -22.41
CA TRP A 30 11.91 3.38 -21.44
C TRP A 30 11.25 3.80 -20.12
N ARG A 31 11.64 4.97 -19.61
CA ARG A 31 11.06 5.54 -18.39
C ARG A 31 9.56 5.80 -18.54
N ALA A 32 9.13 6.41 -19.65
CA ALA A 32 7.73 6.67 -19.95
C ALA A 32 6.90 5.39 -20.01
N GLY A 33 7.46 4.30 -20.56
CA GLY A 33 6.84 2.96 -20.55
C GLY A 33 6.63 2.40 -19.14
N PHE A 34 7.64 2.52 -18.26
CA PHE A 34 7.54 2.07 -16.87
C PHE A 34 6.61 2.95 -16.00
N GLU A 35 6.56 4.25 -16.26
CA GLU A 35 5.67 5.20 -15.57
C GLU A 35 4.22 5.15 -16.11
N GLY A 36 3.97 4.46 -17.22
CA GLY A 36 2.65 4.30 -17.82
C GLY A 36 2.16 5.53 -18.59
N ALA A 37 3.05 6.30 -19.20
CA ALA A 37 2.73 7.52 -19.94
C ALA A 37 1.76 7.24 -21.10
N ALA A 38 0.90 8.22 -21.39
CA ALA A 38 -0.07 8.10 -22.48
C ALA A 38 0.64 7.88 -23.83
N GLY A 39 0.22 6.86 -24.59
CA GLY A 39 0.81 6.51 -25.89
C GLY A 39 2.09 5.66 -25.82
N ALA A 40 2.67 5.45 -24.63
CA ALA A 40 3.79 4.53 -24.47
C ALA A 40 3.34 3.06 -24.65
N PRO A 41 4.06 2.24 -25.42
CA PRO A 41 3.83 0.80 -25.47
C PRO A 41 3.92 0.21 -24.06
N ARG A 42 2.90 -0.55 -23.66
CA ARG A 42 2.94 -1.31 -22.42
C ARG A 42 3.84 -2.52 -22.59
N LEU A 43 4.44 -2.97 -21.48
CA LEU A 43 5.03 -4.30 -21.42
C LEU A 43 3.95 -5.30 -21.82
N GLN A 44 4.23 -6.13 -22.82
CA GLN A 44 3.31 -7.17 -23.25
C GLN A 44 3.15 -8.19 -22.12
N ASP A 45 1.93 -8.68 -21.90
CA ASP A 45 1.65 -9.66 -20.84
C ASP A 45 2.55 -10.91 -20.96
N ALA A 46 2.88 -11.33 -22.19
CA ALA A 46 3.78 -12.45 -22.44
C ALA A 46 5.23 -12.20 -22.01
N ALA A 47 5.63 -10.93 -21.84
CA ALA A 47 6.95 -10.54 -21.32
C ALA A 47 6.98 -10.47 -19.79
N LEU A 48 5.82 -10.57 -19.11
CA LEU A 48 5.77 -10.69 -17.66
C LEU A 48 6.19 -12.11 -17.28
N ASP A 49 7.18 -12.22 -16.40
CA ASP A 49 7.49 -13.48 -15.74
C ASP A 49 6.28 -13.89 -14.88
N THR A 50 5.49 -14.81 -15.42
CA THR A 50 4.36 -15.45 -14.73
C THR A 50 4.79 -16.66 -13.91
N GLY A 51 6.09 -16.93 -13.83
CA GLY A 51 6.67 -17.95 -12.99
C GLY A 51 6.40 -17.72 -11.50
N ALA A 52 6.69 -18.75 -10.71
CA ALA A 52 6.52 -18.67 -9.26
C ALA A 52 7.36 -17.51 -8.71
N SER A 53 6.68 -16.53 -8.11
CA SER A 53 7.35 -15.40 -7.46
C SER A 53 8.52 -15.90 -6.59
N THR A 54 9.69 -15.29 -6.73
CA THR A 54 10.81 -15.61 -5.84
C THR A 54 10.55 -15.03 -4.46
N ALA A 55 11.15 -15.61 -3.41
CA ALA A 55 11.05 -15.05 -2.06
C ALA A 55 11.54 -13.59 -2.01
N ALA A 56 12.61 -13.28 -2.73
CA ALA A 56 13.14 -11.92 -2.86
C ALA A 56 12.17 -10.97 -3.59
N GLY A 57 11.53 -11.43 -4.68
CA GLY A 57 10.54 -10.64 -5.41
C GLY A 57 9.32 -10.30 -4.56
N ARG A 58 8.80 -11.26 -3.79
CA ARG A 58 7.70 -11.01 -2.85
C ARG A 58 8.09 -10.00 -1.77
N ALA A 59 9.27 -10.12 -1.18
CA ALA A 59 9.75 -9.19 -0.16
C ALA A 59 9.91 -7.75 -0.71
N TRP A 60 10.40 -7.61 -1.93
CA TRP A 60 10.57 -6.32 -2.59
C TRP A 60 9.22 -5.63 -2.91
N VAL A 61 8.21 -6.41 -3.32
CA VAL A 61 6.85 -5.91 -3.55
C VAL A 61 6.16 -5.60 -2.23
N ALA A 62 6.26 -6.47 -1.22
CA ALA A 62 5.69 -6.25 0.13
C ALA A 62 6.33 -5.06 0.86
N ALA A 63 7.58 -4.71 0.56
CA ALA A 63 8.18 -3.48 1.07
C ALA A 63 7.56 -2.20 0.47
N ARG A 64 6.83 -2.29 -0.64
CA ARG A 64 6.20 -1.17 -1.36
C ARG A 64 4.68 -1.16 -1.20
N VAL A 65 4.08 -2.33 -1.22
CA VAL A 65 2.72 -2.56 -0.75
C VAL A 65 2.84 -2.68 0.75
N ILE A 66 2.87 -1.56 1.47
CA ILE A 66 2.88 -1.45 2.94
C ILE A 66 2.29 -2.75 3.51
N ASP A 67 3.14 -3.69 3.93
CA ASP A 67 2.72 -4.86 4.71
C ASP A 67 2.67 -4.31 6.12
N PRO A 68 1.53 -3.76 6.55
CA PRO A 68 1.45 -3.23 7.88
C PRO A 68 1.19 -4.50 8.70
N GLY A 69 2.23 -5.29 8.97
CA GLY A 69 2.12 -6.47 9.82
C GLY A 69 1.28 -6.13 11.05
N ALA A 70 0.53 -7.10 11.60
CA ALA A 70 -0.55 -6.88 12.56
C ALA A 70 -0.39 -5.61 13.41
N GLY A 71 -1.22 -4.61 13.13
CA GLY A 71 -1.14 -3.32 13.78
C GLY A 71 -0.33 -2.25 13.07
N GLY A 72 0.00 -2.32 11.78
CA GLY A 72 0.52 -1.19 11.00
C GLY A 72 -0.58 -0.20 10.53
N VAL A 73 -0.21 0.99 10.06
CA VAL A 73 -1.18 2.04 9.66
C VAL A 73 -2.08 1.55 8.52
N GLY A 74 -3.39 1.81 8.64
CA GLY A 74 -4.40 1.33 7.70
C GLY A 74 -4.97 -0.05 8.05
N THR A 75 -4.38 -0.78 9.00
CA THR A 75 -4.94 -2.05 9.45
C THR A 75 -6.14 -1.86 10.36
N TYR A 76 -6.97 -2.90 10.41
CA TYR A 76 -8.10 -2.99 11.31
C TYR A 76 -7.87 -4.07 12.37
N ALA A 77 -8.32 -3.81 13.59
CA ALA A 77 -8.28 -4.78 14.67
C ALA A 77 -9.50 -4.64 15.59
N LEU A 78 -9.92 -5.76 16.17
CA LEU A 78 -10.85 -5.75 17.29
C LEU A 78 -10.06 -5.45 18.56
N LEU A 79 -10.32 -4.29 19.16
CA LEU A 79 -9.64 -3.82 20.35
C LEU A 79 -10.65 -3.49 21.44
N ARG A 80 -10.20 -3.53 22.69
CA ARG A 80 -10.94 -2.98 23.82
C ARG A 80 -10.06 -2.05 24.63
N THR A 81 -10.67 -1.12 25.34
CA THR A 81 -9.96 -0.28 26.31
C THR A 81 -9.47 -1.13 27.49
N VAL A 82 -8.27 -0.83 27.97
CA VAL A 82 -7.70 -1.46 29.19
C VAL A 82 -8.48 -1.03 30.43
N SER A 83 -8.99 0.20 30.41
CA SER A 83 -9.88 0.78 31.40
C SER A 83 -10.75 1.85 30.73
N GLY A 84 -12.02 1.94 31.13
CA GLY A 84 -12.96 2.87 30.51
C GLY A 84 -14.17 3.15 31.39
N THR A 85 -14.54 4.42 31.49
CA THR A 85 -15.72 4.91 32.22
C THR A 85 -16.87 5.28 31.29
N SER A 86 -16.66 5.21 29.97
CA SER A 86 -17.66 5.58 28.96
C SER A 86 -17.54 4.69 27.74
N ALA A 87 -18.66 4.52 27.03
CA ALA A 87 -18.70 3.78 25.77
C ALA A 87 -17.86 4.49 24.72
N ILE A 88 -17.16 3.70 23.90
CA ILE A 88 -16.35 4.24 22.80
C ILE A 88 -17.28 4.56 21.63
N THR A 89 -17.33 5.82 21.24
CA THR A 89 -18.12 6.27 20.08
C THR A 89 -17.34 6.10 18.78
N ALA A 90 -18.05 5.86 17.67
CA ALA A 90 -17.42 5.84 16.35
C ALA A 90 -16.74 7.19 16.04
N GLY A 91 -15.55 7.13 15.45
CA GLY A 91 -14.68 8.28 15.19
C GLY A 91 -13.78 8.67 16.36
N ALA A 92 -14.02 8.18 17.58
CA ALA A 92 -13.16 8.43 18.72
C ALA A 92 -11.74 7.92 18.45
N THR A 93 -10.74 8.67 18.90
CA THR A 93 -9.33 8.34 18.69
C THR A 93 -8.67 8.04 20.02
N LEU A 94 -7.99 6.89 20.10
CA LEU A 94 -7.31 6.43 21.32
C LEU A 94 -5.86 6.05 21.01
N ALA A 95 -4.99 6.23 22.00
CA ALA A 95 -3.64 5.71 21.96
C ALA A 95 -3.67 4.17 22.08
N GLY A 96 -2.77 3.49 21.37
CA GLY A 96 -2.62 2.04 21.44
C GLY A 96 -2.29 1.54 22.85
N SER A 97 -1.61 2.36 23.66
CA SER A 97 -1.34 2.07 25.07
C SER A 97 -2.60 2.01 25.95
N SER A 98 -3.70 2.61 25.49
CA SER A 98 -5.01 2.55 26.15
C SER A 98 -5.88 1.40 25.63
N LEU A 99 -5.35 0.54 24.75
CA LEU A 99 -6.07 -0.52 24.07
C LEU A 99 -5.36 -1.88 24.22
N GLN A 100 -6.12 -2.94 24.07
CA GLN A 100 -5.63 -4.32 23.97
C GLN A 100 -6.35 -5.03 22.82
N TYR A 101 -5.69 -6.00 22.18
CA TYR A 101 -6.39 -6.85 21.22
C TYR A 101 -7.49 -7.60 21.95
N SER A 102 -8.63 -7.74 21.29
CA SER A 102 -9.81 -8.41 21.81
C SER A 102 -10.30 -9.45 20.82
N SER A 103 -10.69 -10.61 21.34
CA SER A 103 -11.50 -11.57 20.59
C SER A 103 -12.96 -11.11 20.52
N THR A 104 -13.75 -11.75 19.67
CA THR A 104 -15.20 -11.54 19.61
C THR A 104 -15.89 -11.86 20.94
N SER A 105 -15.30 -12.73 21.77
CA SER A 105 -15.77 -13.09 23.12
C SER A 105 -15.23 -12.19 24.23
N ASN A 106 -14.63 -11.04 23.90
CA ASN A 106 -14.07 -10.07 24.85
C ASN A 106 -12.84 -10.54 25.66
N PHE A 107 -12.23 -11.68 25.33
CA PHE A 107 -10.89 -12.01 25.85
C PHE A 107 -9.86 -11.05 25.26
N SER A 108 -8.98 -10.50 26.09
CA SER A 108 -7.93 -9.59 25.65
C SER A 108 -6.52 -10.01 26.01
N GLY A 109 -5.58 -9.51 25.22
CA GLY A 109 -4.15 -9.69 25.40
C GLY A 109 -3.35 -8.86 24.41
N GLY A 110 -2.04 -8.76 24.65
CA GLY A 110 -1.15 -7.97 23.80
C GLY A 110 -1.28 -6.46 24.01
N THR A 111 -0.18 -5.76 23.78
CA THR A 111 -0.09 -4.29 23.84
C THR A 111 -0.03 -3.72 22.44
N LEU A 112 -0.70 -2.59 22.22
CA LEU A 112 -0.63 -1.87 20.95
C LEU A 112 0.18 -0.59 21.07
N THR A 113 0.69 -0.13 19.95
CA THR A 113 1.32 1.18 19.79
C THR A 113 0.54 2.02 18.79
N GLY A 114 0.93 3.29 18.64
CA GLY A 114 0.33 4.21 17.69
C GLY A 114 -1.04 4.75 18.12
N THR A 115 -1.79 5.23 17.15
CA THR A 115 -3.07 5.91 17.32
C THR A 115 -4.15 5.19 16.51
N TRP A 116 -5.28 4.93 17.16
CA TRP A 116 -6.34 4.09 16.64
C TRP A 116 -7.67 4.85 16.63
N ARG A 117 -8.42 4.74 15.54
CA ARG A 117 -9.75 5.34 15.38
C ARG A 117 -10.82 4.27 15.50
N ALA A 118 -11.78 4.47 16.41
CA ALA A 118 -12.93 3.60 16.58
C ALA A 118 -13.84 3.69 15.36
N MET A 119 -14.28 2.54 14.85
CA MET A 119 -15.19 2.43 13.71
C MET A 119 -16.59 2.00 14.15
N GLY A 120 -16.67 1.17 15.20
CA GLY A 120 -17.93 0.73 15.79
C GLY A 120 -17.72 -0.35 16.85
N SER A 121 -18.59 -0.37 17.87
CA SER A 121 -18.52 -1.32 18.98
C SER A 121 -19.53 -2.46 18.82
N ARG A 122 -19.20 -3.63 19.38
CA ARG A 122 -20.14 -4.77 19.46
C ARG A 122 -21.32 -4.49 20.41
N GLY A 123 -21.13 -3.62 21.40
CA GLY A 123 -22.12 -3.28 22.42
C GLY A 123 -21.91 -1.88 23.02
N ALA A 124 -22.73 -1.53 24.01
CA ALA A 124 -22.70 -0.22 24.68
C ALA A 124 -21.80 -0.20 25.93
N GLY A 125 -21.07 -1.28 26.21
CA GLY A 125 -20.15 -1.38 27.33
C GLY A 125 -18.91 -0.51 27.16
N THR A 126 -18.36 -0.04 28.28
CA THR A 126 -17.20 0.86 28.30
C THR A 126 -15.88 0.17 27.94
N THR A 127 -15.88 -1.16 27.85
CA THR A 127 -14.73 -2.00 27.50
C THR A 127 -15.09 -3.08 26.49
N ASP A 128 -16.16 -2.88 25.71
CA ASP A 128 -16.56 -3.84 24.69
C ASP A 128 -15.60 -3.84 23.50
N ALA A 129 -15.39 -5.03 22.95
CA ALA A 129 -14.69 -5.21 21.69
C ALA A 129 -15.27 -4.26 20.63
N THR A 130 -14.38 -3.43 20.12
CA THR A 130 -14.67 -2.36 19.17
C THR A 130 -13.72 -2.51 18.01
N LEU A 131 -14.24 -2.35 16.79
CA LEU A 131 -13.41 -2.33 15.60
C LEU A 131 -12.68 -0.99 15.55
N PHE A 132 -11.36 -1.04 15.44
CA PHE A 132 -10.52 0.13 15.25
C PHE A 132 -9.72 0.04 13.97
N GLN A 133 -9.40 1.20 13.39
CA GLN A 133 -8.41 1.37 12.33
C GLN A 133 -7.17 2.06 12.90
N ARG A 134 -5.96 1.57 12.58
CA ARG A 134 -4.75 2.31 12.91
C ARG A 134 -4.56 3.47 11.95
N ILE A 135 -4.35 4.67 12.47
CA ILE A 135 -4.22 5.90 11.68
C ILE A 135 -2.86 6.59 11.84
N ALA A 136 -2.07 6.21 12.86
CA ALA A 136 -0.66 6.60 13.04
C ALA A 136 0.08 5.56 13.91
#